data_AF-B6FYJ8-F1
#
_entry.id   AF-B6FYJ8-F1
#
_cell.length_a   1.000
_cell.length_b   1.000
_cell.length_c   1.000
_cell.angle_alpha   90.00
_cell.angle_beta   90.00
_cell.angle_gamma   90.00
#
_symmetry.space_group_name_H-M   'P 1'
#
loop_
_entity.id
_entity.type
_entity.pdbx_description
1 polymer ?
#
loop_
_entity_poly.entity_id
_entity_poly.type
_entity_poly.pdbx_seq_one_letter_code
_entity_poly.pdbx_strand_id
1 'polypeptide(L)'
;MLKKFEIEGFKSFENKFTLDLAKANNYDSNRETVDNSITRVYSIFGKNGSGKSNLGLALLDAMNHLTDGREKTSIAINPYLNLDRNDFAEFTYYFSFENDDIIYNYRKAAVDELIYERVYINGNIAIEYDYIEKKGCCNLKCAENLKLDLKGRGLSITKYVRNNSVLDDNEENGAFKKFYNYIENMILINSFDLNRCFGCECRGELIESYIVKSGKLKDFEYFLQSLDIKCNLESVNLDGREIILNKFKKGSMRFFETAPVGMRSLALIYYCLVSDIDESMIFVDGLDVYDCELAEKIVREMVKRKPSSQIIFTSHNTNLMTNELLCDRLLWV
;
A
#
# COMPACT_ATOMS: atom_id res chain seq x y z
N MET A 1 0.27 8.77 10.34
CA MET A 1 0.63 7.40 9.90
C MET A 1 -0.38 6.41 10.46
N LEU A 2 -0.46 5.21 9.87
CA LEU A 2 -1.33 4.14 10.34
C LEU A 2 -0.78 3.59 11.67
N LYS A 3 -1.60 3.59 12.72
CA LYS A 3 -1.28 3.01 14.03
C LYS A 3 -1.86 1.62 14.19
N LYS A 4 -3.09 1.44 13.75
CA LYS A 4 -3.84 0.19 13.91
C LYS A 4 -4.75 -0.02 12.71
N PHE A 5 -4.93 -1.28 12.32
CA PHE A 5 -5.88 -1.69 11.30
C PHE A 5 -6.67 -2.88 11.81
N GLU A 6 -7.97 -2.87 11.58
CA GLU A 6 -8.87 -3.96 11.93
C GLU A 6 -9.67 -4.40 10.72
N ILE A 7 -9.85 -5.70 10.58
CA ILE A 7 -10.60 -6.30 9.48
C ILE A 7 -11.43 -7.49 9.94
N GLU A 8 -12.59 -7.67 9.34
CA GLU A 8 -13.50 -8.76 9.61
C GLU A 8 -14.35 -9.07 8.37
N GLY A 9 -14.74 -10.33 8.16
CA GLY A 9 -15.59 -10.77 7.03
C GLY A 9 -14.95 -10.73 5.64
N PHE A 10 -13.64 -10.47 5.51
CA PHE A 10 -12.95 -10.33 4.22
C PHE A 10 -12.04 -11.52 3.91
N LYS A 11 -12.19 -12.17 2.76
CA LYS A 11 -11.35 -13.30 2.32
C LYS A 11 -11.05 -14.32 3.43
N SER A 12 -9.81 -14.39 3.93
CA SER A 12 -9.39 -15.32 4.98
C SER A 12 -9.72 -14.87 6.41
N PHE A 13 -10.30 -13.68 6.59
CA PHE A 13 -10.59 -13.10 7.90
C PHE A 13 -12.09 -13.26 8.22
N GLU A 14 -12.49 -14.45 8.66
CA GLU A 14 -13.87 -14.70 9.13
C GLU A 14 -14.22 -13.81 10.33
N ASN A 15 -13.34 -13.84 11.34
CA ASN A 15 -13.47 -13.09 12.59
C ASN A 15 -12.58 -11.86 12.58
N LYS A 16 -12.87 -10.92 13.49
CA LYS A 16 -12.09 -9.69 13.65
C LYS A 16 -10.61 -9.98 13.89
N PHE A 17 -9.78 -9.47 12.99
CA PHE A 17 -8.33 -9.47 13.08
C PHE A 17 -7.83 -8.03 13.31
N THR A 18 -6.80 -7.87 14.14
CA THR A 18 -6.21 -6.57 14.47
C THR A 18 -4.71 -6.57 14.20
N LEU A 19 -4.27 -5.71 13.29
CA LEU A 19 -2.88 -5.35 13.08
C LEU A 19 -2.58 -4.09 13.90
N ASP A 20 -1.76 -4.22 14.95
CA ASP A 20 -1.42 -3.12 15.87
C ASP A 20 0.05 -2.72 15.68
N LEU A 21 0.30 -1.73 14.83
CA LEU A 21 1.63 -1.23 14.51
C LEU A 21 2.22 -0.40 15.65
N ALA A 22 1.38 0.20 16.50
CA ALA A 22 1.81 0.96 17.66
C ALA A 22 2.47 0.09 18.75
N LYS A 23 2.08 -1.20 18.85
CA LYS A 23 2.68 -2.14 19.81
C LYS A 23 4.04 -2.67 19.42
N ALA A 24 4.37 -2.71 18.13
CA ALA A 24 5.64 -3.23 17.66
C ALA A 24 6.82 -2.40 18.19
N ASN A 25 6.62 -1.07 18.31
CA ASN A 25 7.60 -0.12 18.85
C ASN A 25 7.98 -0.35 20.33
N ASN A 26 7.25 -1.19 21.07
CA ASN A 26 7.49 -1.41 22.51
C ASN A 26 8.36 -2.63 22.82
N TYR A 27 8.69 -3.48 21.82
CA TYR A 27 9.45 -4.71 22.09
C TYR A 27 10.97 -4.51 22.21
N ASP A 28 11.49 -3.32 21.89
CA ASP A 28 12.93 -2.99 21.99
C ASP A 28 13.18 -1.60 22.58
N SER A 29 12.57 -1.30 23.73
CA SER A 29 12.74 -0.03 24.47
C SER A 29 14.15 0.23 25.04
N ASN A 30 15.17 -0.52 24.61
CA ASN A 30 16.56 -0.43 25.08
C ASN A 30 17.58 -0.07 24.00
N ARG A 31 17.16 0.32 22.80
CA ARG A 31 18.07 0.91 21.82
C ARG A 31 17.76 2.39 21.70
N GLU A 32 18.70 3.24 22.13
CA GLU A 32 18.79 4.61 21.64
C GLU A 32 18.62 4.54 20.12
N THR A 33 17.48 5.02 19.63
CA THR A 33 17.04 4.83 18.25
C THR A 33 18.05 5.45 17.30
N VAL A 34 18.83 4.58 16.66
CA VAL A 34 19.62 4.90 15.48
C VAL A 34 18.62 5.24 14.38
N ASP A 35 18.40 6.54 14.17
CA ASP A 35 17.62 7.11 13.07
C ASP A 35 16.07 6.96 13.16
N ASN A 36 15.36 8.09 13.10
CA ASN A 36 13.89 8.15 13.12
C ASN A 36 13.24 7.40 11.92
N SER A 37 14.04 7.03 10.92
CA SER A 37 13.66 6.23 9.75
C SER A 37 13.29 4.78 10.09
N ILE A 38 13.85 4.19 11.15
CA ILE A 38 13.66 2.75 11.49
C ILE A 38 12.28 2.48 12.10
N THR A 39 11.70 3.44 12.83
CA THR A 39 10.39 3.32 13.53
C THR A 39 9.16 3.13 12.62
N ARG A 40 9.39 3.01 11.31
CA ARG A 40 8.37 2.97 10.25
C ARG A 40 8.44 1.68 9.42
N VAL A 41 9.31 0.74 9.80
CA VAL A 41 9.58 -0.49 9.05
C VAL A 41 9.08 -1.70 9.83
N TYR A 42 8.00 -2.32 9.35
CA TYR A 42 7.34 -3.44 10.01
C TYR A 42 7.55 -4.73 9.24
N SER A 43 7.61 -5.85 9.96
CA SER A 43 7.66 -7.18 9.35
C SER A 43 6.63 -8.12 9.95
N ILE A 44 5.86 -8.76 9.08
CA ILE A 44 4.80 -9.70 9.42
C ILE A 44 5.25 -11.11 9.05
N PHE A 45 5.48 -11.93 10.07
CA PHE A 45 5.98 -13.30 9.92
C PHE A 45 4.88 -14.33 10.18
N GLY A 46 4.63 -15.23 9.23
CA GLY A 46 3.64 -16.30 9.40
C GLY A 46 3.78 -17.42 8.38
N LYS A 47 3.18 -18.58 8.65
CA LYS A 47 3.23 -19.75 7.74
C LYS A 47 2.59 -19.46 6.38
N ASN A 48 2.93 -20.25 5.37
CA ASN A 48 2.24 -20.19 4.08
C ASN A 48 0.75 -20.49 4.25
N GLY A 49 -0.10 -19.74 3.55
CA GLY A 49 -1.55 -19.83 3.67
C GLY A 49 -2.16 -19.12 4.87
N SER A 50 -1.39 -18.45 5.73
CA SER A 50 -1.93 -17.78 6.93
C SER A 50 -2.73 -16.49 6.67
N GLY A 51 -2.81 -16.02 5.42
CA GLY A 51 -3.57 -14.80 5.07
C GLY A 51 -2.74 -13.51 4.94
N LYS A 52 -1.41 -13.55 5.00
CA LYS A 52 -0.53 -12.36 4.85
C LYS A 52 -0.76 -11.59 3.55
N SER A 53 -0.87 -12.28 2.42
CA SER A 53 -1.19 -11.64 1.13
C SER A 53 -2.58 -11.02 1.12
N ASN A 54 -3.56 -11.66 1.77
CA ASN A 54 -4.91 -11.10 1.93
C ASN A 54 -4.90 -9.85 2.83
N LEU A 55 -4.00 -9.76 3.82
CA LEU A 55 -3.82 -8.55 4.62
C LEU A 55 -3.35 -7.37 3.76
N GLY A 56 -2.41 -7.60 2.84
CA GLY A 56 -1.98 -6.56 1.89
C GLY A 56 -3.14 -6.06 1.04
N LEU A 57 -3.95 -6.97 0.49
CA LEU A 57 -5.15 -6.61 -0.28
C LEU A 57 -6.17 -5.84 0.57
N ALA A 58 -6.35 -6.26 1.82
CA ALA A 58 -7.24 -5.63 2.79
C ALA A 58 -6.82 -4.21 3.16
N LEU A 59 -5.54 -4.00 3.48
CA LEU A 59 -4.99 -2.69 3.82
C LEU A 59 -5.22 -1.68 2.69
N LEU A 60 -5.09 -2.11 1.44
CA LEU A 60 -5.31 -1.26 0.27
C LEU A 60 -6.77 -1.20 -0.21
N ASP A 61 -7.72 -1.92 0.40
CA ASP A 61 -9.10 -1.93 -0.11
C ASP A 61 -9.74 -0.53 -0.14
N ALA A 62 -9.40 0.31 0.85
CA ALA A 62 -9.88 1.69 0.91
C ALA A 62 -9.56 2.50 -0.35
N MET A 63 -8.45 2.20 -1.03
CA MET A 63 -8.09 2.87 -2.29
C MET A 63 -9.10 2.58 -3.40
N ASN A 64 -9.72 1.39 -3.42
CA ASN A 64 -10.62 0.98 -4.50
C ASN A 64 -11.78 1.95 -4.69
N HIS A 65 -12.30 2.54 -3.61
CA HIS A 65 -13.40 3.51 -3.63
C HIS A 65 -12.99 4.95 -3.33
N LEU A 66 -11.81 5.20 -2.75
CA LEU A 66 -11.32 6.56 -2.47
C LEU A 66 -10.46 7.15 -3.59
N THR A 67 -9.84 6.36 -4.46
CA THR A 67 -8.94 6.90 -5.50
C THR A 67 -9.45 6.65 -6.91
N ASP A 68 -8.93 7.45 -7.85
CA ASP A 68 -9.08 7.28 -9.30
C ASP A 68 -7.70 7.19 -9.94
N GLY A 69 -7.59 6.54 -11.12
CA GLY A 69 -6.34 6.49 -11.88
C GLY A 69 -5.20 5.68 -11.24
N ARG A 70 -5.49 4.89 -10.20
CA ARG A 70 -4.54 3.95 -9.56
C ARG A 70 -4.90 2.50 -9.88
N GLU A 71 -3.89 1.63 -9.89
CA GLU A 71 -4.09 0.19 -10.12
C GLU A 71 -4.80 -0.40 -8.90
N LYS A 72 -6.06 -0.83 -9.10
CA LYS A 72 -6.96 -1.22 -8.01
C LYS A 72 -6.71 -2.66 -7.58
N THR A 73 -6.82 -2.96 -6.29
CA THR A 73 -6.73 -4.34 -5.79
C THR A 73 -7.95 -5.18 -6.19
N SER A 74 -9.06 -4.54 -6.57
CA SER A 74 -10.30 -5.19 -7.02
C SER A 74 -10.10 -6.29 -8.07
N ILE A 75 -9.15 -6.12 -9.00
CA ILE A 75 -8.84 -7.11 -10.05
C ILE A 75 -8.25 -8.43 -9.51
N ALA A 76 -7.79 -8.43 -8.26
CA ALA A 76 -7.21 -9.58 -7.57
C ALA A 76 -8.10 -10.10 -6.43
N ILE A 77 -9.25 -9.46 -6.19
CA ILE A 77 -10.14 -9.82 -5.09
C ILE A 77 -11.32 -10.65 -5.61
N ASN A 78 -11.17 -11.97 -5.54
CA ASN A 78 -12.27 -12.93 -5.72
C ASN A 78 -12.01 -14.21 -4.88
N PRO A 79 -12.97 -14.70 -4.07
CA PRO A 79 -14.14 -13.95 -3.56
C PRO A 79 -13.70 -12.74 -2.74
N TYR A 80 -14.63 -11.78 -2.56
CA TYR A 80 -14.43 -10.58 -1.73
C TYR A 80 -14.66 -10.89 -0.25
N LEU A 81 -15.86 -11.37 0.09
CA LEU A 81 -16.20 -11.80 1.43
C LEU A 81 -15.52 -13.12 1.78
N ASN A 82 -15.39 -13.37 3.08
CA ASN A 82 -15.15 -14.71 3.59
C ASN A 82 -16.35 -15.62 3.21
N LEU A 83 -16.11 -16.91 3.00
CA LEU A 83 -17.16 -17.84 2.56
C LEU A 83 -17.88 -18.53 3.73
N ASP A 84 -17.26 -18.60 4.90
CA ASP A 84 -17.89 -19.07 6.14
C ASP A 84 -18.75 -17.96 6.78
N ARG A 85 -18.41 -16.69 6.51
CA ARG A 85 -19.20 -15.50 6.84
C ARG A 85 -19.31 -14.55 5.64
N ASN A 86 -20.51 -14.44 5.08
CA ASN A 86 -20.78 -13.75 3.80
C ASN A 86 -21.83 -12.63 3.89
N ASP A 87 -21.96 -11.97 5.04
CA ASP A 87 -22.85 -10.82 5.24
C ASP A 87 -22.20 -9.50 4.78
N PHE A 88 -21.06 -9.15 5.35
CA PHE A 88 -20.28 -7.98 5.00
C PHE A 88 -18.82 -8.13 5.44
N ALA A 89 -17.93 -7.38 4.80
CA ALA A 89 -16.60 -7.12 5.29
C ALA A 89 -16.55 -5.74 5.94
N GLU A 90 -15.90 -5.65 7.11
CA GLU A 90 -15.71 -4.41 7.86
C GLU A 90 -14.23 -4.09 8.00
N PHE A 91 -13.90 -2.83 7.80
CA PHE A 91 -12.53 -2.33 7.81
C PHE A 91 -12.46 -1.10 8.71
N THR A 92 -11.48 -1.06 9.60
CA THR A 92 -11.24 0.11 10.45
C THR A 92 -9.77 0.48 10.44
N TYR A 93 -9.48 1.71 10.03
CA TYR A 93 -8.16 2.30 10.04
C TYR A 93 -8.07 3.31 11.16
N TYR A 94 -7.00 3.22 11.95
CA TYR A 94 -6.68 4.17 13.00
C TYR A 94 -5.39 4.88 12.61
N PHE A 95 -5.50 6.16 12.29
CA PHE A 95 -4.37 7.00 11.95
C PHE A 95 -4.06 7.96 13.08
N SER A 96 -2.81 8.40 13.11
CA SER A 96 -2.38 9.52 13.93
C SER A 96 -1.38 10.36 13.18
N PHE A 97 -1.67 11.65 13.04
CA PHE A 97 -0.87 12.62 12.32
C PHE A 97 -0.54 13.76 13.28
N GLU A 98 0.67 13.75 13.83
CA GLU A 98 1.10 14.73 14.84
C GLU A 98 0.17 14.72 16.06
N ASN A 99 -0.74 15.69 16.15
CA ASN A 99 -1.69 15.84 17.25
C ASN A 99 -3.10 15.32 16.90
N ASP A 100 -3.34 14.94 15.64
CA ASP A 100 -4.66 14.53 15.17
C ASP A 100 -4.78 13.01 15.12
N ASP A 101 -5.85 12.46 15.70
CA ASP A 101 -6.22 11.07 15.57
C ASP A 101 -7.45 10.94 14.66
N ILE A 102 -7.39 10.00 13.71
CA ILE A 102 -8.45 9.78 12.73
C ILE A 102 -8.84 8.30 12.74
N ILE A 103 -10.14 8.04 12.77
CA ILE A 103 -10.68 6.68 12.64
C ILE A 103 -11.55 6.65 11.38
N TYR A 104 -11.15 5.83 10.41
CA TYR A 104 -11.93 5.59 9.21
C TYR A 104 -12.49 4.17 9.22
N ASN A 105 -13.81 4.05 9.22
CA ASN A 105 -14.52 2.78 9.29
C ASN A 105 -15.51 2.67 8.13
N TYR A 106 -15.57 1.51 7.48
CA TYR A 106 -16.57 1.23 6.45
C TYR A 106 -16.92 -0.26 6.37
N ARG A 107 -18.09 -0.53 5.80
CA ARG A 107 -18.59 -1.88 5.51
C ARG A 107 -18.91 -2.03 4.03
N LYS A 108 -18.64 -3.21 3.48
CA LYS A 108 -18.94 -3.58 2.09
C LYS A 108 -19.55 -4.97 1.97
N ALA A 109 -20.55 -5.11 1.09
CA ALA A 109 -21.09 -6.40 0.68
C ALA A 109 -20.28 -7.01 -0.48
N ALA A 110 -19.69 -6.16 -1.32
CA ALA A 110 -18.86 -6.53 -2.45
C ALA A 110 -17.87 -5.40 -2.76
N VAL A 111 -16.95 -5.63 -3.71
CA VAL A 111 -15.91 -4.67 -4.13
C VAL A 111 -16.45 -3.24 -4.31
N ASP A 112 -17.58 -3.11 -5.03
CA ASP A 112 -18.21 -1.83 -5.39
C ASP A 112 -19.53 -1.55 -4.63
N GLU A 113 -19.81 -2.28 -3.54
CA GLU A 113 -21.05 -2.17 -2.79
C GLU A 113 -20.79 -1.79 -1.32
N LEU A 114 -20.69 -0.48 -1.07
CA LEU A 114 -20.63 0.11 0.26
C LEU A 114 -21.97 0.01 0.98
N ILE A 115 -21.94 -0.41 2.24
CA ILE A 115 -23.08 -0.50 3.14
C ILE A 115 -23.12 0.73 4.05
N TYR A 116 -21.95 1.12 4.55
CA TYR A 116 -21.81 2.17 5.54
C TYR A 116 -20.38 2.73 5.53
N GLU A 117 -20.22 4.01 5.86
CA GLU A 117 -18.93 4.70 5.94
C GLU A 117 -18.95 5.79 7.02
N ARG A 118 -17.90 5.88 7.83
CA ARG A 118 -17.76 6.90 8.89
C ARG A 118 -16.30 7.31 9.08
N VAL A 119 -16.09 8.62 9.27
CA VAL A 119 -14.80 9.24 9.60
C VAL A 119 -14.96 9.97 10.93
N TYR A 120 -14.11 9.62 11.90
CA TYR A 120 -13.90 10.39 13.11
C TYR A 120 -12.61 11.19 13.03
N ILE A 121 -12.63 12.43 13.52
CA ILE A 121 -11.44 13.26 13.70
C ILE A 121 -11.45 13.75 15.15
N ASN A 122 -10.39 13.43 15.89
CA ASN A 122 -10.23 13.80 17.30
C ASN A 122 -11.44 13.42 18.17
N GLY A 123 -12.04 12.26 17.90
CA GLY A 123 -13.20 11.72 18.61
C GLY A 123 -14.57 12.23 18.13
N ASN A 124 -14.62 13.24 17.26
CA ASN A 124 -15.87 13.79 16.72
C ASN A 124 -16.20 13.15 15.37
N ILE A 125 -17.49 12.95 15.08
CA ILE A 125 -17.96 12.45 13.78
C ILE A 125 -17.81 13.58 12.75
N ALA A 126 -16.89 13.41 11.81
CA ALA A 126 -16.69 14.35 10.71
C ALA A 126 -17.55 13.99 9.50
N ILE A 127 -17.65 12.71 9.17
CA ILE A 127 -18.47 12.19 8.06
C ILE A 127 -19.14 10.90 8.52
N GLU A 128 -20.41 10.72 8.19
CA GLU A 128 -21.14 9.47 8.37
C GLU A 128 -22.15 9.29 7.24
N TYR A 129 -22.27 8.08 6.70
CA TYR A 129 -23.29 7.76 5.72
C TYR A 129 -23.69 6.28 5.76
N ASP A 130 -25.00 6.05 5.82
CA ASP A 130 -25.65 4.76 5.64
C ASP A 130 -26.19 4.67 4.21
N TYR A 131 -25.68 3.72 3.42
CA TYR A 131 -26.04 3.57 2.01
C TYR A 131 -27.35 2.81 1.79
N ILE A 132 -27.82 2.08 2.80
CA ILE A 132 -29.10 1.38 2.79
C ILE A 132 -30.22 2.40 3.01
N GLU A 133 -30.11 3.19 4.08
CA GLU A 133 -31.06 4.24 4.45
C GLU A 133 -30.93 5.51 3.60
N LYS A 134 -29.77 5.67 2.92
CA LYS A 134 -29.39 6.87 2.14
C LYS A 134 -29.43 8.14 2.98
N LYS A 135 -28.89 8.04 4.20
CA LYS A 135 -28.85 9.13 5.18
C LYS A 135 -27.46 9.24 5.76
N GLY A 136 -27.08 10.46 6.10
CA GLY A 136 -25.77 10.74 6.66
C GLY A 136 -25.60 12.20 7.02
N CYS A 137 -24.42 12.53 7.51
CA CYS A 137 -24.02 13.88 7.84
C CYS A 137 -22.56 14.14 7.43
N CYS A 138 -22.24 15.41 7.22
CA CYS A 138 -20.88 15.90 7.04
C CYS A 138 -20.75 17.15 7.89
N ASN A 139 -19.87 17.10 8.89
CA ASN A 139 -19.66 18.17 9.87
C ASN A 139 -18.36 18.95 9.59
N LEU A 140 -17.63 18.62 8.52
CA LEU A 140 -16.46 19.37 8.09
C LEU A 140 -16.86 20.80 7.70
N LYS A 141 -16.09 21.78 8.19
CA LYS A 141 -16.31 23.19 7.87
C LYS A 141 -16.28 23.42 6.36
N CYS A 142 -17.24 24.22 5.88
CA CYS A 142 -17.50 24.50 4.46
C CYS A 142 -18.09 23.36 3.63
N ALA A 143 -18.49 22.25 4.26
CA ALA A 143 -19.33 21.21 3.63
C ALA A 143 -20.83 21.35 3.97
N GLU A 144 -21.23 22.42 4.67
CA GLU A 144 -22.58 22.65 5.21
C GLU A 144 -23.69 22.63 4.15
N ASN A 145 -23.39 23.14 2.95
CA ASN A 145 -24.34 23.20 1.83
C ASN A 145 -24.22 22.02 0.87
N LEU A 146 -23.35 21.04 1.18
CA LEU A 146 -23.14 19.88 0.31
C LEU A 146 -24.39 18.99 0.35
N LYS A 147 -25.01 18.80 -0.82
CA LYS A 147 -26.14 17.87 -0.94
C LYS A 147 -25.62 16.43 -0.89
N LEU A 148 -25.96 15.71 0.17
CA LEU A 148 -25.59 14.30 0.35
C LEU A 148 -26.54 13.36 -0.43
N ASP A 149 -26.79 13.66 -1.71
CA ASP A 149 -27.53 12.80 -2.64
C ASP A 149 -26.54 12.00 -3.49
N LEU A 150 -26.02 10.91 -2.91
CA LEU A 150 -25.09 10.02 -3.61
C LEU A 150 -25.85 9.20 -4.65
N LYS A 151 -25.70 9.59 -5.92
CA LYS A 151 -26.27 8.86 -7.05
C LYS A 151 -25.34 7.72 -7.45
N GLY A 152 -25.81 6.48 -7.29
CA GLY A 152 -25.13 5.27 -7.75
C GLY A 152 -24.66 4.36 -6.61
N ARG A 153 -24.54 3.06 -6.89
CA ARG A 153 -23.91 2.11 -5.96
C ARG A 153 -22.39 2.31 -6.03
N GLY A 154 -21.74 2.44 -4.88
CA GLY A 154 -20.27 2.43 -4.77
C GLY A 154 -19.56 3.78 -4.73
N LEU A 155 -20.24 4.92 -4.90
CA LEU A 155 -19.61 6.24 -4.69
C LEU A 155 -19.44 6.50 -3.20
N SER A 156 -18.19 6.53 -2.72
CA SER A 156 -17.86 6.87 -1.34
C SER A 156 -18.28 8.30 -0.97
N ILE A 157 -18.88 8.48 0.21
CA ILE A 157 -19.22 9.79 0.75
C ILE A 157 -17.94 10.57 1.06
N THR A 158 -16.92 9.89 1.57
CA THR A 158 -15.63 10.47 1.91
C THR A 158 -14.94 11.02 0.66
N LYS A 159 -14.97 10.26 -0.44
CA LYS A 159 -14.51 10.73 -1.75
C LYS A 159 -15.36 11.86 -2.30
N TYR A 160 -16.69 11.76 -2.18
CA TYR A 160 -17.61 12.79 -2.65
C TYR A 160 -17.36 14.13 -1.96
N VAL A 161 -17.24 14.14 -0.62
CA VAL A 161 -16.90 15.33 0.17
C VAL A 161 -15.54 15.88 -0.27
N ARG A 162 -14.51 15.04 -0.40
CA ARG A 162 -13.17 15.47 -0.82
C ARG A 162 -13.15 16.16 -2.19
N ASN A 163 -13.97 15.69 -3.12
CA ASN A 163 -13.98 16.17 -4.51
C ASN A 163 -14.95 17.34 -4.75
N ASN A 164 -15.96 17.52 -3.90
CA ASN A 164 -17.03 18.50 -4.10
C ASN A 164 -17.06 19.60 -3.03
N SER A 165 -16.13 19.60 -2.08
CA SER A 165 -16.01 20.64 -1.05
C SER A 165 -14.70 21.40 -1.18
N VAL A 166 -14.79 22.74 -1.09
CA VAL A 166 -13.62 23.61 -0.90
C VAL A 166 -13.41 23.72 0.61
N LEU A 167 -12.59 22.84 1.15
CA LEU A 167 -12.34 22.76 2.59
C LEU A 167 -11.36 23.85 3.03
N ASP A 168 -11.83 24.71 3.94
CA ASP A 168 -11.02 25.74 4.61
C ASP A 168 -9.76 25.17 5.25
N ASP A 169 -8.77 26.03 5.46
CA ASP A 169 -7.56 25.71 6.20
C ASP A 169 -7.83 25.83 7.71
N ASN A 170 -8.18 24.70 8.32
CA ASN A 170 -8.33 24.54 9.76
C ASN A 170 -7.81 23.16 10.18
N GLU A 171 -7.63 22.95 11.48
CA GLU A 171 -7.04 21.73 12.03
C GLU A 171 -7.79 20.45 11.58
N GLU A 172 -9.12 20.42 11.69
CA GLU A 172 -9.95 19.27 11.31
C GLU A 172 -9.88 18.96 9.81
N ASN A 173 -10.01 19.98 8.96
CA ASN A 173 -9.88 19.84 7.51
C ASN A 173 -8.45 19.46 7.10
N GLY A 174 -7.44 19.95 7.82
CA GLY A 174 -6.04 19.58 7.65
C GLY A 174 -5.80 18.10 7.96
N ALA A 175 -6.34 17.63 9.09
CA ALA A 175 -6.32 16.22 9.47
C ALA A 175 -7.00 15.34 8.40
N PHE A 176 -8.19 15.74 7.92
CA PHE A 176 -8.88 15.05 6.83
C PHE A 176 -8.04 14.97 5.55
N LYS A 177 -7.39 16.07 5.14
CA LYS A 177 -6.48 16.11 3.98
C LYS A 177 -5.30 15.17 4.16
N LYS A 178 -4.67 15.14 5.35
CA LYS A 178 -3.55 14.23 5.67
C LYS A 178 -3.97 12.75 5.60
N PHE A 179 -5.14 12.41 6.16
CA PHE A 179 -5.72 11.06 6.04
C PHE A 179 -5.93 10.66 4.58
N TYR A 180 -6.57 11.52 3.79
CA TYR A 180 -6.88 11.20 2.41
C TYR A 180 -5.61 11.02 1.59
N ASN A 181 -4.64 11.92 1.77
CA ASN A 181 -3.32 11.84 1.12
C ASN A 181 -2.57 10.57 1.51
N TYR A 182 -2.71 10.10 2.77
CA TYR A 182 -2.12 8.85 3.20
C TYR A 182 -2.71 7.66 2.43
N ILE A 183 -4.04 7.55 2.35
CA ILE A 183 -4.72 6.47 1.61
C ILE A 183 -4.36 6.51 0.12
N GLU A 184 -4.36 7.70 -0.48
CA GLU A 184 -4.13 7.89 -1.91
C GLU A 184 -2.74 7.43 -2.38
N ASN A 185 -1.78 7.47 -1.46
CA ASN A 185 -0.38 7.14 -1.73
C ASN A 185 0.07 5.84 -1.03
N MET A 186 -0.84 4.88 -0.81
CA MET A 186 -0.48 3.53 -0.42
C MET A 186 -0.15 2.67 -1.64
N ILE A 187 0.85 1.80 -1.52
CA ILE A 187 1.27 0.87 -2.57
C ILE A 187 1.39 -0.55 -2.01
N LEU A 188 0.99 -1.54 -2.81
CA LEU A 188 1.19 -2.96 -2.55
C LEU A 188 1.99 -3.57 -3.70
N ILE A 189 3.17 -4.07 -3.39
CA ILE A 189 4.01 -4.84 -4.31
C ILE A 189 3.80 -6.31 -3.98
N ASN A 190 3.15 -7.03 -4.89
CA ASN A 190 3.02 -8.48 -4.82
C ASN A 190 4.17 -9.11 -5.62
N SER A 191 5.08 -9.80 -4.93
CA SER A 191 6.28 -10.40 -5.53
C SER A 191 6.07 -11.81 -6.09
N PHE A 192 4.81 -12.31 -6.14
CA PHE A 192 4.45 -13.64 -6.64
C PHE A 192 3.85 -13.61 -8.06
N ASP A 193 3.82 -14.78 -8.71
CA ASP A 193 3.24 -15.13 -10.03
C ASP A 193 3.26 -14.03 -11.11
N LEU A 194 2.30 -13.10 -11.07
CA LEU A 194 2.16 -12.03 -12.08
C LEU A 194 2.90 -10.73 -11.75
N ASN A 195 3.59 -10.62 -10.61
CA ASN A 195 4.27 -9.42 -10.12
C ASN A 195 3.45 -8.14 -10.34
N ARG A 196 2.66 -7.76 -9.33
CA ARG A 196 1.76 -6.62 -9.45
C ARG A 196 2.14 -5.51 -8.49
N CYS A 197 2.01 -4.26 -8.97
CA CYS A 197 1.99 -3.09 -8.11
C CYS A 197 0.57 -2.53 -8.09
N PHE A 198 -0.12 -2.63 -6.96
CA PHE A 198 -1.37 -1.92 -6.73
C PHE A 198 -1.12 -0.56 -6.08
N GLY A 199 -1.97 0.42 -6.34
CA GLY A 199 -1.80 1.79 -5.88
C GLY A 199 -0.81 2.64 -6.69
N CYS A 200 -0.01 2.00 -7.55
CA CYS A 200 0.77 2.66 -8.59
C CYS A 200 -0.15 3.42 -9.57
N GLU A 201 0.32 4.52 -10.17
CA GLU A 201 -0.44 5.26 -11.18
C GLU A 201 -0.65 4.44 -12.46
N CYS A 202 -1.90 4.32 -12.90
CA CYS A 202 -2.26 3.74 -14.19
C CYS A 202 -2.13 4.80 -15.29
N ARG A 203 -0.91 5.19 -15.67
CA ARG A 203 -0.71 6.12 -16.81
C ARG A 203 -0.90 5.45 -18.19
N GLY A 204 -1.25 4.17 -18.22
CA GLY A 204 -1.22 3.35 -19.43
C GLY A 204 0.21 3.10 -19.96
N GLU A 205 1.21 3.57 -19.22
CA GLU A 205 2.64 3.40 -19.51
C GLU A 205 3.17 2.17 -18.78
N LEU A 206 3.96 1.35 -19.47
CA LEU A 206 4.63 0.20 -18.88
C LEU A 206 5.77 0.69 -17.97
N ILE A 207 6.04 -0.06 -16.90
CA ILE A 207 7.10 0.26 -15.93
C ILE A 207 8.48 0.41 -16.59
N GLU A 208 8.80 -0.46 -17.55
CA GLU A 208 10.03 -0.31 -18.34
C GLU A 208 10.10 1.03 -19.07
N SER A 209 8.98 1.47 -19.64
CA SER A 209 8.93 2.74 -20.35
C SER A 209 9.10 3.93 -19.40
N TYR A 210 8.50 3.88 -18.21
CA TYR A 210 8.71 4.89 -17.19
C TYR A 210 10.19 4.98 -16.76
N ILE A 211 10.83 3.85 -16.45
CA ILE A 211 12.24 3.81 -16.02
C ILE A 211 13.16 4.41 -17.09
N VAL A 212 12.91 4.12 -18.36
CA VAL A 212 13.71 4.66 -19.47
C VAL A 212 13.45 6.16 -19.67
N LYS A 213 12.19 6.58 -19.78
CA LYS A 213 11.84 8.00 -20.06
C LYS A 213 12.17 8.95 -18.92
N SER A 214 12.16 8.47 -17.68
CA SER A 214 12.62 9.24 -16.51
C SER A 214 14.16 9.35 -16.40
N GLY A 215 14.91 8.78 -17.36
CA GLY A 215 16.37 8.79 -17.36
C GLY A 215 16.99 7.91 -16.27
N LYS A 216 16.22 6.98 -15.69
CA LYS A 216 16.60 6.15 -14.54
C LYS A 216 17.21 4.80 -14.93
N LEU A 217 17.29 4.45 -16.22
CA LEU A 217 17.79 3.14 -16.67
C LEU A 217 19.17 2.78 -16.09
N LYS A 218 20.12 3.72 -16.05
CA LYS A 218 21.45 3.46 -15.48
C LYS A 218 21.41 3.35 -13.96
N ASP A 219 20.58 4.12 -13.28
CA ASP A 219 20.35 3.96 -11.83
C ASP A 219 19.67 2.62 -11.51
N PHE A 220 18.81 2.11 -12.38
CA PHE A 220 18.22 0.77 -12.23
C PHE A 220 19.30 -0.32 -12.34
N GLU A 221 20.20 -0.18 -13.32
CA GLU A 221 21.35 -1.08 -13.45
C GLU A 221 22.25 -1.03 -12.19
N TYR A 222 22.52 0.16 -11.66
CA TYR A 222 23.28 0.33 -10.40
C TYR A 222 22.56 -0.26 -9.19
N PHE A 223 21.23 -0.10 -9.10
CA PHE A 223 20.42 -0.71 -8.06
C PHE A 223 20.57 -2.23 -8.08
N LEU A 224 20.41 -2.88 -9.24
CA LEU A 224 20.63 -4.33 -9.37
C LEU A 224 22.07 -4.72 -9.00
N GLN A 225 23.07 -3.95 -9.43
CA GLN A 225 24.47 -4.21 -9.07
C GLN A 225 24.73 -4.09 -7.56
N SER A 226 24.08 -3.14 -6.87
CA SER A 226 24.18 -3.01 -5.40
C SER A 226 23.58 -4.19 -4.64
N LEU A 227 22.73 -4.97 -5.32
CA LEU A 227 22.14 -6.22 -4.85
C LEU A 227 22.94 -7.45 -5.32
N ASP A 228 24.17 -7.27 -5.80
CA ASP A 228 25.04 -8.29 -6.41
C ASP A 228 24.47 -8.97 -7.67
N ILE A 229 23.46 -8.35 -8.30
CA ILE A 229 22.87 -8.81 -9.54
C ILE A 229 23.58 -8.14 -10.71
N LYS A 230 24.39 -8.91 -11.43
CA LYS A 230 25.11 -8.44 -12.62
C LYS A 230 24.20 -8.41 -13.84
N CYS A 231 23.84 -7.20 -14.25
CA CYS A 231 23.09 -6.92 -15.48
C CYS A 231 23.81 -5.85 -16.31
N ASN A 232 23.58 -5.86 -17.62
CA ASN A 232 23.99 -4.79 -18.52
C ASN A 232 22.75 -4.35 -19.31
N LEU A 233 22.16 -3.23 -18.92
CA LEU A 233 20.87 -2.80 -19.43
C LEU A 233 21.06 -1.76 -20.56
N GLU A 234 20.31 -1.95 -21.63
CA GLU A 234 20.13 -1.00 -22.71
C GLU A 234 18.63 -0.84 -23.00
N SER A 235 18.22 0.28 -23.59
CA SER A 235 16.84 0.48 -24.02
C SER A 235 16.74 0.57 -25.54
N VAL A 236 15.60 0.11 -26.05
CA VAL A 236 15.23 0.30 -27.46
C VAL A 236 13.81 0.84 -27.53
N ASN A 237 13.56 1.74 -28.47
CA ASN A 237 12.21 2.20 -28.77
C ASN A 237 11.62 1.33 -29.88
N LEU A 238 10.54 0.60 -29.59
CA LEU A 238 9.75 -0.13 -30.57
C LEU A 238 8.34 0.47 -30.63
N ASP A 239 7.97 1.05 -31.77
CA ASP A 239 6.64 1.62 -32.02
C ASP A 239 6.17 2.61 -30.93
N GLY A 240 7.09 3.46 -30.45
CA GLY A 240 6.80 4.47 -29.43
C GLY A 240 6.83 3.93 -27.98
N ARG A 241 7.15 2.65 -27.78
CA ARG A 241 7.33 2.04 -26.46
C ARG A 241 8.81 1.81 -26.18
N GLU A 242 9.27 2.32 -25.05
CA GLU A 242 10.61 2.06 -24.55
C GLU A 242 10.65 0.70 -23.86
N ILE A 243 11.55 -0.16 -24.31
CA ILE A 243 11.70 -1.53 -23.83
C ILE A 243 13.10 -1.70 -23.24
N ILE A 244 13.19 -2.32 -22.07
CA ILE A 244 14.47 -2.62 -21.42
C ILE A 244 14.99 -3.97 -21.91
N LEU A 245 16.22 -3.98 -22.41
CA LEU A 245 16.94 -5.19 -22.80
C LEU A 245 18.09 -5.46 -21.84
N ASN A 246 18.34 -6.75 -21.57
CA ASN A 246 19.57 -7.22 -20.94
C ASN A 246 20.55 -7.67 -22.04
N LYS A 247 21.75 -7.08 -22.05
CA LYS A 247 22.78 -7.26 -23.07
C LYS A 247 23.78 -8.33 -22.68
N PHE A 248 23.97 -9.30 -23.57
CA PHE A 248 24.95 -10.37 -23.48
C PHE A 248 25.99 -10.24 -24.60
N LYS A 249 27.09 -11.02 -24.52
CA LYS A 249 28.17 -10.99 -25.51
C LYS A 249 27.73 -11.27 -26.95
N LYS A 250 26.65 -12.04 -27.13
CA LYS A 250 26.17 -12.53 -28.44
C LYS A 250 24.75 -12.09 -28.79
N GLY A 251 24.17 -11.15 -28.06
CA GLY A 251 22.80 -10.66 -28.30
C GLY A 251 22.18 -10.01 -27.07
N SER A 252 20.93 -9.56 -27.21
CA SER A 252 20.17 -8.92 -26.14
C SER A 252 18.80 -9.58 -26.02
N MET A 253 18.23 -9.59 -24.81
CA MET A 253 16.90 -10.14 -24.55
C MET A 253 16.05 -9.15 -23.77
N ARG A 254 14.72 -9.18 -23.98
CA ARG A 254 13.79 -8.33 -23.23
C ARG A 254 13.82 -8.70 -21.74
N PHE A 255 14.06 -7.71 -20.89
CA PHE A 255 14.23 -7.92 -19.45
C PHE A 255 12.99 -8.55 -18.83
N PHE A 256 11.81 -7.96 -19.02
CA PHE A 256 10.57 -8.44 -18.40
C PHE A 256 10.07 -9.79 -18.93
N GLU A 257 10.50 -10.21 -20.12
CA GLU A 257 10.13 -11.53 -20.68
C GLU A 257 11.03 -12.66 -20.17
N THR A 258 12.28 -12.36 -19.83
CA THR A 258 13.31 -13.38 -19.57
C THR A 258 13.82 -13.38 -18.13
N ALA A 259 13.66 -12.27 -17.42
CA ALA A 259 14.08 -12.14 -16.04
C ALA A 259 13.26 -13.09 -15.14
N PRO A 260 13.90 -13.76 -14.16
CA PRO A 260 13.20 -14.52 -13.13
C PRO A 260 12.20 -13.66 -12.35
N VAL A 261 11.22 -14.31 -11.72
CA VAL A 261 10.16 -13.65 -10.93
C VAL A 261 10.76 -12.63 -9.95
N GLY A 262 11.80 -13.01 -9.17
CA GLY A 262 12.46 -12.12 -8.23
C GLY A 262 13.07 -10.87 -8.89
N MET A 263 13.69 -10.98 -10.06
CA MET A 263 14.24 -9.81 -10.76
C MET A 263 13.16 -8.89 -11.31
N ARG A 264 12.05 -9.46 -11.79
CA ARG A 264 10.88 -8.65 -12.19
C ARG A 264 10.26 -7.94 -10.99
N SER A 265 10.23 -8.58 -9.82
CA SER A 265 9.76 -7.97 -8.56
C SER A 265 10.68 -6.83 -8.12
N LEU A 266 12.00 -7.00 -8.28
CA LEU A 266 12.97 -5.92 -8.04
C LEU A 266 12.75 -4.72 -8.97
N ALA A 267 12.30 -4.93 -10.21
CA ALA A 267 11.95 -3.82 -11.10
C ALA A 267 10.73 -3.04 -10.60
N LEU A 268 9.74 -3.72 -10.01
CA LEU A 268 8.59 -3.06 -9.35
C LEU A 268 9.00 -2.28 -8.11
N ILE A 269 9.85 -2.89 -7.27
CA ILE A 269 10.42 -2.23 -6.10
C ILE A 269 11.18 -0.98 -6.55
N TYR A 270 12.06 -1.11 -7.54
CA TYR A 270 12.82 0.01 -8.07
C TYR A 270 11.93 1.12 -8.62
N TYR A 271 10.89 0.77 -9.39
CA TYR A 271 9.89 1.72 -9.87
C TYR A 271 9.31 2.55 -8.71
N CYS A 272 8.91 1.90 -7.61
CA CYS A 272 8.45 2.60 -6.41
C CYS A 272 9.54 3.51 -5.82
N LEU A 273 10.79 3.06 -5.77
CA LEU A 273 11.91 3.85 -5.23
C LEU A 273 12.25 5.11 -6.05
N VAL A 274 11.93 5.14 -7.34
CA VAL A 274 12.21 6.28 -8.22
C VAL A 274 10.96 7.00 -8.72
N SER A 275 9.79 6.58 -8.24
CA SER A 275 8.53 7.30 -8.38
C SER A 275 8.67 8.68 -7.75
N ASP A 276 8.23 9.72 -8.47
CA ASP A 276 8.19 11.11 -7.98
C ASP A 276 7.10 11.32 -6.90
N ILE A 277 6.32 10.29 -6.61
CA ILE A 277 5.31 10.29 -5.56
C ILE A 277 5.98 9.89 -4.24
N ASP A 278 5.72 10.66 -3.18
CA ASP A 278 6.05 10.25 -1.82
C ASP A 278 4.98 9.26 -1.32
N GLU A 279 5.25 7.96 -1.45
CA GLU A 279 4.36 6.93 -0.93
C GLU A 279 4.22 7.05 0.60
N SER A 280 2.99 7.07 1.07
CA SER A 280 2.69 7.12 2.50
C SER A 280 2.87 5.74 3.16
N MET A 281 2.55 4.67 2.43
CA MET A 281 2.76 3.30 2.86
C MET A 281 3.20 2.41 1.69
N ILE A 282 4.20 1.57 1.90
CA ILE A 282 4.66 0.58 0.94
C ILE A 282 4.54 -0.80 1.60
N PHE A 283 3.61 -1.62 1.12
CA PHE A 283 3.47 -3.01 1.53
C PHE A 283 4.15 -3.91 0.51
N VAL A 284 5.14 -4.69 0.94
CA VAL A 284 5.86 -5.65 0.09
C VAL A 284 5.51 -7.06 0.52
N ASP A 285 4.72 -7.74 -0.31
CA ASP A 285 4.32 -9.12 -0.06
C ASP A 285 5.35 -10.10 -0.62
N GLY A 286 5.75 -11.07 0.21
CA GLY A 286 6.60 -12.18 -0.20
C GLY A 286 8.08 -11.84 -0.30
N LEU A 287 8.68 -11.25 0.75
CA LEU A 287 10.12 -11.01 0.78
C LEU A 287 10.95 -12.32 0.70
N ASP A 288 10.32 -13.46 0.97
CA ASP A 288 10.93 -14.80 0.90
C ASP A 288 11.35 -15.25 -0.50
N VAL A 289 10.96 -14.52 -1.54
CA VAL A 289 11.46 -14.76 -2.90
C VAL A 289 12.99 -14.55 -2.96
N TYR A 290 13.55 -13.81 -2.00
CA TYR A 290 14.98 -13.53 -1.87
C TYR A 290 15.58 -14.28 -0.68
N ASP A 291 16.87 -14.62 -0.77
CA ASP A 291 17.62 -15.08 0.39
C ASP A 291 17.78 -13.96 1.44
N CYS A 292 18.23 -14.33 2.64
CA CYS A 292 18.32 -13.40 3.76
C CYS A 292 19.23 -12.20 3.49
N GLU A 293 20.35 -12.40 2.78
CA GLU A 293 21.32 -11.34 2.51
C GLU A 293 20.76 -10.32 1.51
N LEU A 294 20.16 -10.82 0.43
CA LEU A 294 19.55 -9.98 -0.60
C LEU A 294 18.32 -9.22 -0.05
N ALA A 295 17.47 -9.90 0.73
CA ALA A 295 16.34 -9.26 1.41
C ALA A 295 16.79 -8.11 2.32
N GLU A 296 17.88 -8.27 3.07
CA GLU A 296 18.44 -7.20 3.90
C GLU A 296 18.89 -6.00 3.07
N LYS A 297 19.58 -6.24 1.94
CA LYS A 297 20.02 -5.15 1.04
C LYS A 297 18.83 -4.41 0.42
N ILE A 298 17.78 -5.13 0.04
CA ILE A 298 16.53 -4.53 -0.46
C ILE A 298 15.93 -3.61 0.60
N VAL A 299 15.76 -4.10 1.84
CA VAL A 299 15.21 -3.31 2.95
C VAL A 299 16.04 -2.05 3.19
N ARG A 300 17.38 -2.17 3.21
CA ARG A 300 18.30 -1.02 3.34
C ARG A 300 18.09 0.04 2.26
N GLU A 301 18.02 -0.37 0.99
CA GLU A 301 17.80 0.57 -0.12
C GLU A 301 16.40 1.21 -0.05
N MET A 302 15.38 0.46 0.37
CA MET A 302 14.02 1.01 0.54
C MET A 302 13.98 2.06 1.64
N VAL A 303 14.51 1.78 2.84
CA VAL A 303 14.55 2.73 3.96
C VAL A 303 15.33 3.99 3.59
N LYS A 304 16.47 3.82 2.90
CA LYS A 304 17.33 4.92 2.48
C LYS A 304 16.66 5.84 1.46
N ARG A 305 15.96 5.28 0.47
CA ARG A 305 15.35 6.05 -0.64
C ARG A 305 13.94 6.54 -0.31
N LYS A 306 13.26 5.94 0.67
CA LYS A 306 11.89 6.30 1.10
C LYS A 306 11.80 6.55 2.62
N PRO A 307 12.53 7.54 3.16
CA PRO A 307 12.65 7.77 4.61
C PRO A 307 11.36 8.26 5.29
N SER A 308 10.39 8.75 4.52
CA SER A 308 9.10 9.26 5.01
C SER A 308 7.98 8.22 4.96
N SER A 309 8.21 7.08 4.31
CA SER A 309 7.18 6.06 4.06
C SER A 309 7.05 5.08 5.22
N GLN A 310 5.84 4.58 5.47
CA GLN A 310 5.63 3.40 6.30
C GLN A 310 5.85 2.15 5.46
N ILE A 311 6.81 1.31 5.79
CA ILE A 311 7.15 0.13 4.98
C ILE A 311 6.75 -1.13 5.76
N ILE A 312 5.96 -2.00 5.14
CA ILE A 312 5.49 -3.26 5.75
C ILE A 312 5.91 -4.42 4.86
N PHE A 313 6.68 -5.34 5.40
CA PHE A 313 7.11 -6.56 4.72
C PHE A 313 6.32 -7.76 5.23
N THR A 314 6.07 -8.74 4.37
CA THR A 314 5.61 -10.07 4.78
C THR A 314 6.64 -11.14 4.45
N SER A 315 6.74 -12.12 5.34
CA SER A 315 7.66 -13.25 5.18
C SER A 315 7.13 -14.50 5.89
N HIS A 316 7.54 -15.69 5.43
CA HIS A 316 7.44 -16.95 6.17
C HIS A 316 8.79 -17.45 6.68
N ASN A 317 9.89 -16.87 6.21
CA ASN A 317 11.25 -17.18 6.61
C ASN A 317 11.64 -16.47 7.92
N THR A 318 11.57 -17.20 9.03
CA THR A 318 11.95 -16.68 10.35
C THR A 318 13.43 -16.29 10.46
N ASN A 319 14.30 -16.71 9.55
CA ASN A 319 15.71 -16.26 9.56
C ASN A 319 15.82 -14.76 9.27
N LEU A 320 14.86 -14.17 8.56
CA LEU A 320 14.80 -12.72 8.37
C LEU A 320 14.48 -11.98 9.69
N MET A 321 13.97 -12.67 10.71
CA MET A 321 13.74 -12.05 12.02
C MET A 321 15.03 -11.62 12.70
N THR A 322 16.21 -12.19 12.38
CA THR A 322 17.47 -11.76 13.00
C THR A 322 18.00 -10.44 12.43
N ASN A 323 17.36 -9.89 11.39
CA ASN A 323 17.75 -8.65 10.76
C ASN A 323 17.37 -7.44 11.63
N GLU A 324 18.36 -6.57 11.89
CA GLU A 324 18.20 -5.39 12.74
C GLU A 324 17.29 -4.29 12.13
N LEU A 325 17.02 -4.35 10.83
CA LEU A 325 16.11 -3.43 10.14
C LEU A 325 14.67 -3.94 10.04
N LEU A 326 14.44 -5.20 10.41
CA LEU A 326 13.12 -5.83 10.45
C LEU A 326 12.64 -6.00 11.90
N CYS A 327 13.03 -5.07 12.78
CA CYS A 327 12.88 -5.18 14.24
C CYS A 327 11.46 -4.94 14.77
N ASP A 328 10.62 -4.15 14.09
CA ASP A 328 9.21 -4.00 14.48
C ASP A 328 8.40 -5.22 14.00
N ARG A 329 8.51 -6.28 14.79
CA ARG A 329 8.04 -7.64 14.46
C ARG A 329 6.61 -7.85 14.92
N LEU A 330 5.79 -8.32 13.99
CA LEU A 330 4.44 -8.80 14.27
C LEU A 330 4.38 -10.29 13.95
N LEU A 331 4.27 -11.11 15.01
CA LEU A 331 4.09 -12.54 14.87
C LEU A 331 2.66 -12.82 14.43
N TRP A 332 2.52 -13.39 13.24
CA TRP A 332 1.26 -13.82 12.67
C TRP A 332 1.00 -15.27 13.11
N VAL A 333 0.11 -15.44 14.08
CA VAL A 333 -0.28 -16.75 14.61
C VAL A 333 -1.38 -17.36 13.77
#